data_AF-A0A377WPR2-F1
#
_entry.id   AF-A0A377WPR2-F1
#
_cell.length_a   1.000
_cell.length_b   1.000
_cell.length_c   1.000
_cell.angle_alpha   90.00
_cell.angle_beta   90.00
_cell.angle_gamma   90.00
#
_symmetry.space_group_name_H-M   'P 1'
#
loop_
_entity.id
_entity.type
_entity.pdbx_description
1 polymer ?
#
loop_
_entity_poly.entity_id
_entity_poly.type
_entity_poly.pdbx_seq_one_letter_code
_entity_poly.pdbx_strand_id
1 'polypeptide(L)'
;MISNTTVIGAIMVHRGEADAMICGTIGEYHDHYRVVQPLFGYRDGVSTAGAMNALLLPSGNTLSPIPMSITIRRRKELAEITLMAAESVRRFGIEPRVALLSHSNFGSGRLSVSQQNA
;
A
#
# COMPACT_ATOMS: atom_id res chain seq x y z
N MET A 1 -28.58 -1.11 17.57
CA MET A 1 -27.92 -2.02 16.62
C MET A 1 -27.47 -1.18 15.43
N ILE A 2 -26.26 -0.62 15.47
CA ILE A 2 -25.72 0.14 14.33
C ILE A 2 -25.26 -0.91 13.32
N SER A 3 -25.95 -0.99 12.18
CA SER A 3 -25.51 -1.80 11.05
C SER A 3 -24.10 -1.36 10.65
N ASN A 4 -23.17 -2.31 10.49
CA ASN A 4 -21.77 -1.99 10.21
C ASN A 4 -21.67 -1.21 8.88
N THR A 5 -21.38 0.08 8.96
CA THR A 5 -21.34 1.01 7.82
C THR A 5 -20.28 0.61 6.79
N THR A 6 -19.20 -0.02 7.23
CA THR A 6 -18.15 -0.56 6.35
C THR A 6 -18.69 -1.68 5.49
N VAL A 7 -19.44 -2.61 6.08
CA VAL A 7 -20.05 -3.73 5.35
C VAL A 7 -21.06 -3.21 4.34
N ILE A 8 -21.92 -2.28 4.75
CA ILE A 8 -22.92 -1.66 3.85
C ILE A 8 -22.22 -1.00 2.66
N GLY A 9 -21.27 -0.10 2.91
CA GLY A 9 -20.55 0.60 1.85
C GLY A 9 -19.78 -0.35 0.93
N ALA A 10 -19.12 -1.36 1.49
CA ALA A 10 -18.36 -2.33 0.72
C ALA A 10 -19.26 -3.15 -0.21
N ILE A 11 -20.44 -3.55 0.25
CA ILE A 11 -21.43 -4.27 -0.57
C ILE A 11 -21.98 -3.37 -1.69
N MET A 12 -22.27 -2.11 -1.41
CA MET A 12 -22.75 -1.17 -2.44
C MET A 12 -21.71 -0.99 -3.56
N VAL A 13 -20.43 -0.84 -3.22
CA VAL A 13 -19.34 -0.76 -4.21
C VAL A 13 -19.21 -2.07 -4.97
N HIS A 14 -19.24 -3.22 -4.29
CA HIS A 14 -19.14 -4.54 -4.93
C HIS A 14 -20.28 -4.80 -5.92
N ARG A 15 -21.48 -4.22 -5.68
CA ARG A 15 -22.65 -4.33 -6.55
C ARG A 15 -22.73 -3.27 -7.65
N GLY A 16 -21.78 -2.34 -7.71
CA GLY A 16 -21.78 -1.23 -8.67
C GLY A 16 -22.82 -0.15 -8.37
N GLU A 17 -23.32 -0.08 -7.13
CA GLU A 17 -24.22 0.99 -6.65
C GLU A 17 -23.42 2.24 -6.23
N ALA A 18 -22.10 2.11 -6.08
CA ALA A 18 -21.14 3.18 -5.85
C ALA A 18 -19.78 2.83 -6.49
N ASP A 19 -18.99 3.83 -6.90
CA ASP A 19 -17.67 3.61 -7.52
C ASP A 19 -16.54 3.42 -6.50
N ALA A 20 -16.70 3.96 -5.29
CA ALA A 20 -15.70 3.92 -4.23
C ALA A 20 -16.33 4.10 -2.85
N MET A 21 -15.58 3.76 -1.80
CA MET A 21 -15.96 3.98 -0.40
C MET A 21 -14.80 4.57 0.42
N ILE A 22 -15.15 5.33 1.45
CA ILE A 22 -14.23 5.78 2.51
C ILE A 22 -14.77 5.26 3.84
N CYS A 23 -13.90 4.65 4.65
CA CYS A 23 -14.22 4.14 6.00
C CYS A 23 -13.07 4.44 6.97
N GLY A 24 -13.22 4.08 8.25
CA GLY A 24 -12.19 4.34 9.27
C GLY A 24 -12.35 5.64 10.06
N THR A 25 -13.47 6.35 9.91
CA THR A 25 -13.79 7.51 10.76
C THR A 25 -14.14 7.11 12.20
N ILE A 26 -14.66 5.90 12.37
CA ILE A 26 -14.97 5.27 13.66
C ILE A 26 -14.52 3.81 13.58
N GLY A 27 -13.70 3.37 14.54
CA GLY A 27 -13.17 2.01 14.61
C GLY A 27 -11.69 1.91 14.25
N GLU A 28 -11.11 0.74 14.47
CA GLU A 28 -9.71 0.47 14.17
C GLU A 28 -9.52 0.03 12.72
N TYR A 29 -8.37 0.37 12.13
CA TYR A 29 -8.02 0.01 10.75
C TYR A 29 -8.26 -1.49 10.46
N HIS A 30 -7.84 -2.36 11.37
CA HIS A 30 -7.93 -3.82 11.20
C HIS A 30 -9.37 -4.32 11.12
N ASP A 31 -10.33 -3.66 11.77
CA ASP A 31 -11.73 -4.05 11.72
C ASP A 31 -12.34 -3.74 10.35
N HIS A 32 -11.96 -2.61 9.76
CA HIS A 32 -12.34 -2.27 8.39
C HIS A 32 -11.64 -3.17 7.37
N TYR A 33 -10.34 -3.39 7.52
CA TYR A 33 -9.54 -4.18 6.57
C TYR A 33 -10.00 -5.64 6.49
N ARG A 34 -10.44 -6.23 7.61
CA ARG A 34 -11.04 -7.58 7.66
C ARG A 34 -12.29 -7.73 6.80
N VAL A 35 -13.01 -6.65 6.53
CA VAL A 35 -14.19 -6.64 5.65
C VAL A 35 -13.78 -6.38 4.21
N VAL A 36 -12.97 -5.34 3.99
CA VAL A 36 -12.65 -4.83 2.65
C VAL A 36 -11.74 -5.80 1.88
N GLN A 37 -10.70 -6.35 2.52
CA GLN A 37 -9.71 -7.17 1.81
C GLN A 37 -10.31 -8.47 1.22
N PRO A 38 -11.11 -9.27 1.94
CA PRO A 38 -11.70 -10.48 1.37
C PRO A 38 -12.77 -10.21 0.30
N LEU A 39 -13.47 -9.06 0.39
CA LEU A 39 -14.55 -8.73 -0.53
C LEU A 39 -14.04 -8.25 -1.89
N PHE A 40 -13.01 -7.39 -1.90
CA PHE A 40 -12.46 -6.84 -3.15
C PHE A 40 -11.21 -7.59 -3.64
N GLY A 41 -10.48 -8.25 -2.75
CA GLY A 41 -9.24 -8.92 -3.09
C GLY A 41 -8.13 -7.94 -3.52
N TYR A 42 -7.19 -8.45 -4.30
CA TYR A 42 -6.14 -7.66 -4.95
C TYR A 42 -6.37 -7.68 -6.46
N ARG A 43 -5.83 -6.66 -7.16
CA ARG A 43 -5.79 -6.66 -8.63
C ARG A 43 -4.94 -7.81 -9.15
N ASP A 44 -5.19 -8.22 -10.39
CA ASP A 44 -4.41 -9.27 -11.05
C ASP A 44 -2.90 -8.97 -11.04
N GLY A 45 -2.11 -10.00 -10.76
CA GLY A 45 -0.65 -9.88 -10.68
C GLY A 45 -0.12 -9.19 -9.42
N VAL A 46 -0.98 -8.81 -8.47
CA VAL A 46 -0.59 -8.24 -7.17
C VAL A 46 -1.02 -9.18 -6.04
N SER A 47 -0.13 -9.32 -5.05
CA SER A 47 -0.28 -10.23 -3.92
C SER A 47 -0.29 -9.52 -2.56
N THR A 48 -0.06 -8.22 -2.54
CA THR A 48 0.01 -7.41 -1.33
C THR A 48 -0.58 -6.02 -1.56
N ALA A 49 -1.02 -5.38 -0.49
CA ALA A 49 -1.46 -4.00 -0.53
C ALA A 49 -0.47 -3.07 0.17
N GLY A 50 -0.30 -1.87 -0.40
CA GLY A 50 0.54 -0.81 0.14
C GLY A 50 -0.29 0.42 0.47
N ALA A 51 0.12 1.15 1.50
CA ALA A 51 -0.34 2.49 1.79
C ALA A 51 0.70 3.49 1.29
N MET A 52 0.31 4.75 1.07
CA MET A 52 1.24 5.80 0.69
C MET A 52 1.01 7.02 1.57
N ASN A 53 2.10 7.53 2.15
CA ASN A 53 2.09 8.76 2.91
C ASN A 53 2.74 9.88 2.09
N ALA A 54 2.08 11.03 2.06
CA ALA A 54 2.64 12.25 1.51
C ALA A 54 3.32 13.05 2.62
N LEU A 55 4.60 13.35 2.43
CA LEU A 55 5.37 14.24 3.27
C LEU A 55 5.57 15.56 2.51
N LEU A 56 4.93 16.61 3.00
CA LEU A 56 5.09 17.96 2.48
C LEU A 56 6.25 18.63 3.22
N LEU A 57 7.33 18.92 2.49
CA LEU A 57 8.54 19.53 3.06
C LEU A 57 8.83 20.85 2.34
N PRO A 58 9.37 21.86 3.04
CA PRO A 58 9.79 23.12 2.40
C PRO A 58 10.80 22.92 1.27
N SER A 59 11.64 21.88 1.36
CA SER A 59 12.67 21.52 0.38
C SER A 59 12.15 20.69 -0.80
N GLY A 60 10.88 20.27 -0.78
CA GLY A 60 10.27 19.45 -1.81
C GLY A 60 9.44 18.29 -1.25
N ASN A 61 8.28 18.06 -1.83
CA ASN A 61 7.36 17.01 -1.37
C ASN A 61 7.90 15.61 -1.71
N THR A 62 7.78 14.68 -0.76
CA THR A 62 8.17 13.28 -0.94
C THR A 62 6.96 12.38 -0.69
N LEU A 63 6.75 11.39 -1.54
CA LEU A 63 5.74 10.35 -1.35
C LEU A 63 6.46 9.08 -0.91
N SER A 64 6.09 8.56 0.25
CA SER A 64 6.69 7.35 0.84
C SER A 64 5.66 6.23 0.88
N PRO A 65 5.84 5.15 0.10
CA PRO A 65 5.01 3.97 0.25
C PRO A 65 5.35 3.25 1.56
N ILE A 66 4.33 2.95 2.34
CA ILE A 66 4.43 2.14 3.55
C ILE A 66 3.72 0.81 3.28
N PRO A 67 4.38 -0.34 3.43
CA PRO A 67 3.68 -1.61 3.34
C PRO A 67 2.60 -1.71 4.42
N MET A 68 1.40 -2.15 4.04
CA MET A 68 0.32 -2.34 5.02
C MET A 68 0.52 -3.62 5.85
N SER A 69 1.47 -4.47 5.46
CA SER A 69 2.00 -5.54 6.30
C SER A 69 3.34 -5.12 6.88
N ILE A 70 3.47 -5.17 8.21
CA ILE A 70 4.73 -4.96 8.96
C ILE A 70 5.85 -5.92 8.52
N THR A 71 5.50 -6.93 7.73
CA THR A 71 6.39 -8.04 7.38
C THR A 71 6.45 -8.21 5.87
N ILE A 72 6.99 -7.24 5.12
CA ILE A 72 7.45 -7.54 3.75
C ILE A 72 8.61 -8.52 3.89
N ARG A 73 8.36 -9.83 3.70
CA ARG A 73 9.42 -10.85 3.74
C ARG A 73 9.96 -11.19 2.35
N ARG A 74 9.28 -10.75 1.28
CA ARG A 74 9.55 -11.24 -0.08
C ARG A 74 9.88 -10.09 -1.02
N ARG A 75 10.96 -10.26 -1.79
CA ARG A 75 11.43 -9.31 -2.82
C ARG A 75 10.33 -8.92 -3.82
N LYS A 76 9.45 -9.87 -4.14
CA LYS A 76 8.30 -9.68 -5.05
C LYS A 76 7.30 -8.64 -4.53
N GLU A 77 6.92 -8.72 -3.26
CA GLU A 77 5.98 -7.79 -2.63
C GLU A 77 6.54 -6.36 -2.61
N LEU A 78 7.84 -6.21 -2.34
CA LEU A 78 8.51 -4.91 -2.39
C LEU A 78 8.47 -4.31 -3.80
N ALA A 79 8.73 -5.12 -4.84
CA ALA A 79 8.63 -4.68 -6.23
C ALA A 79 7.20 -4.28 -6.61
N GLU A 80 6.19 -5.07 -6.21
CA GLU A 80 4.77 -4.76 -6.43
C GLU A 80 4.37 -3.44 -5.79
N ILE A 81 4.70 -3.23 -4.51
CA ILE A 81 4.43 -1.98 -3.80
C ILE A 81 5.15 -0.80 -4.48
N THR A 82 6.40 -0.99 -4.89
CA THR A 82 7.18 0.05 -5.59
C THR A 82 6.50 0.49 -6.88
N LEU A 83 6.03 -0.47 -7.68
CA LEU A 83 5.34 -0.19 -8.95
C LEU A 83 3.98 0.48 -8.70
N MET A 84 3.20 0.01 -7.73
CA MET A 84 1.93 0.64 -7.35
C MET A 84 2.12 2.07 -6.82
N ALA A 85 3.18 2.32 -6.06
CA ALA A 85 3.52 3.64 -5.58
C ALA A 85 3.89 4.58 -6.73
N ALA A 86 4.72 4.12 -7.67
CA ALA A 86 5.09 4.90 -8.86
C ALA A 86 3.86 5.22 -9.73
N GLU A 87 2.95 4.27 -9.93
CA GLU A 87 1.67 4.49 -10.62
C GLU A 87 0.82 5.55 -9.90
N SER A 88 0.72 5.46 -8.57
CA SER A 88 -0.04 6.40 -7.76
C SER A 88 0.55 7.81 -7.84
N VAL A 89 1.88 7.96 -7.82
CA VAL A 89 2.60 9.23 -7.98
C VAL A 89 2.31 9.85 -9.36
N ARG A 90 2.31 9.04 -10.42
CA ARG A 90 1.97 9.50 -11.78
C ARG A 90 0.56 10.08 -11.87
N ARG A 91 -0.41 9.54 -11.11
CA ARG A 91 -1.79 10.08 -11.07
C ARG A 91 -1.86 11.51 -10.50
N PHE A 92 -0.86 11.94 -9.74
CA PHE A 92 -0.72 13.34 -9.28
C PHE A 92 0.04 14.23 -10.29
N GLY A 93 0.38 13.74 -11.48
CA GLY A 93 1.14 14.47 -12.49
C GLY A 93 2.63 14.62 -12.16
N ILE A 94 3.15 13.82 -11.22
CA ILE A 94 4.55 13.84 -10.78
C ILE A 94 5.29 12.69 -11.46
N GLU A 95 6.47 12.97 -12.05
CA GLU A 95 7.33 11.91 -12.57
C GLU A 95 8.01 11.17 -11.40
N PRO A 96 7.75 9.86 -11.20
CA PRO A 96 8.24 9.13 -10.04
C PRO A 96 9.75 8.95 -10.08
N ARG A 97 10.44 9.39 -9.02
CA ARG A 97 11.84 9.06 -8.73
C ARG A 97 11.88 8.18 -7.50
N VAL A 98 12.16 6.90 -7.71
CA VAL A 98 12.08 5.88 -6.66
C VAL A 98 13.46 5.66 -6.03
N ALA A 99 13.50 5.64 -4.71
CA ALA A 99 14.65 5.19 -3.94
C ALA A 99 14.23 4.08 -2.97
N LEU A 100 14.86 2.91 -3.07
CA LEU A 100 14.69 1.82 -2.10
C LEU A 100 15.70 2.01 -0.97
N LEU A 101 15.20 2.25 0.24
CA LEU A 101 16.04 2.52 1.40
C LEU A 101 16.41 1.23 2.13
N SER A 102 17.65 1.17 2.60
CA SER A 102 18.21 0.09 3.40
C SER A 102 19.23 0.65 4.38
N HIS A 103 19.62 -0.12 5.40
CA HIS A 103 20.73 0.21 6.29
C HIS A 103 22.11 0.13 5.58
N SER A 104 22.14 -0.30 4.33
CA SER A 104 23.35 -0.32 3.49
C SER A 104 23.08 0.37 2.16
N ASN A 105 24.09 1.03 1.62
CA ASN A 105 24.02 1.67 0.31
C ASN A 105 24.93 0.89 -0.66
N PHE A 106 24.35 0.26 -1.69
CA PHE A 106 25.07 -0.52 -2.71
C PHE A 106 26.10 -1.52 -2.14
N GLY A 107 25.77 -2.19 -1.03
CA GLY A 107 26.64 -3.20 -0.42
C GLY A 107 27.70 -2.65 0.54
N SER A 108 27.60 -1.39 0.98
CA SER A 108 28.49 -0.81 1.99
C SER A 108 28.43 -1.51 3.36
N GLY A 109 27.35 -2.23 3.65
CA GLY A 109 27.19 -3.08 4.84
C GLY A 109 27.06 -4.55 4.45
N ARG A 110 27.91 -5.43 4.99
CA ARG A 110 27.80 -6.88 4.82
C ARG A 110 26.84 -7.47 5.86
N LEU A 111 25.60 -7.73 5.45
CA LEU A 111 24.69 -8.64 6.15
C LEU A 111 24.23 -9.73 5.19
N SER A 112 24.06 -10.96 5.70
CA SER A 112 23.80 -12.20 4.95
C SER A 112 22.48 -12.26 4.17
N VAL A 113 21.63 -11.23 4.25
CA VAL A 113 20.33 -11.18 3.55
C VAL A 113 20.48 -10.87 2.05
N SER A 114 21.62 -10.32 1.64
CA SER A 114 21.89 -9.92 0.25
C SER A 114 22.08 -11.10 -0.71
N GLN A 115 22.34 -12.33 -0.21
CA GLN A 115 22.76 -13.46 -1.04
C GLN A 115 21.82 -14.66 -1.12
N GLN A 116 20.69 -14.68 -0.40
CA GLN A 116 19.76 -15.80 -0.56
C GLN A 116 18.82 -15.56 -1.76
N ASN A 117 19.13 -16.33 -2.81
CA ASN A 117 18.32 -16.72 -3.96
C ASN A 117 18.43 -15.79 -5.18
N ALA A 118 19.54 -15.98 -5.89
CA ALA A 118 19.52 -16.06 -7.35
C ALA A 118 18.68 -17.28 -7.79
#